data_AF-A0A7X9F9F6-F1
#
_entry.id   AF-A0A7X9F9F6-F1
#
_cell.length_a   1.000
_cell.length_b   1.000
_cell.length_c   1.000
_cell.angle_alpha   90.00
_cell.angle_beta   90.00
_cell.angle_gamma   90.00
#
_symmetry.space_group_name_H-M   'P 1'
#
loop_
_entity.id
_entity.type
_entity.pdbx_description
1 polymer ?
#
loop_
_entity_poly.entity_id
_entity_poly.type
_entity_poly.pdbx_seq_one_letter_code
_entity_poly.pdbx_strand_id
1 'polypeptide(L)'
;MCEIKKVIKPVVVLFLCISIPLSGQDNVHKNGSEITFLISKRYLNFPVSQKENRAKMCFIVGGKQEMEFVIRLAPSEPDYWVFYDVSSYRGKKLVITYSGKPEGLSKIYQDDVINGSDSLYRESKRPQIHFSPRRGWNNDPNGLVYYDGEYHMFFQHNPFEREWQNMSWGHAVSRDLVHWKELPVALVPDSLGAIFSGTAVIDYKN
;
A
#
# COMPACT_ATOMS: atom_id res chain seq x y z
N MET A 1 16.79 3.28 -9.15
CA MET A 1 15.75 3.05 -10.18
C MET A 1 14.82 2.00 -9.60
N CYS A 2 13.59 2.35 -9.23
CA CYS A 2 12.64 1.43 -8.60
C CYS A 2 12.00 0.58 -9.71
N GLU A 3 12.18 -0.74 -9.66
CA GLU A 3 11.69 -1.66 -10.68
C GLU A 3 10.27 -2.13 -10.31
N ILE A 4 9.29 -1.88 -11.19
CA ILE A 4 7.93 -2.37 -11.00
C ILE A 4 7.92 -3.88 -11.15
N LYS A 5 7.58 -4.58 -10.07
CA LYS A 5 7.35 -6.02 -10.10
C LYS A 5 6.12 -6.32 -10.97
N LYS A 6 6.36 -6.66 -12.25
CA LYS A 6 5.49 -7.41 -13.17
C LYS A 6 4.01 -6.95 -13.23
N VAL A 7 3.75 -5.77 -13.79
CA VAL A 7 2.38 -5.36 -14.16
C VAL A 7 2.16 -5.34 -15.68
N ILE A 8 3.23 -5.31 -16.50
CA ILE A 8 3.13 -5.17 -17.96
C ILE A 8 4.19 -6.08 -18.63
N LYS A 9 3.82 -6.81 -19.70
CA LYS A 9 4.76 -7.55 -20.60
C LYS A 9 5.86 -6.59 -21.10
N PRO A 10 7.06 -7.06 -21.53
CA PRO A 10 8.29 -6.26 -21.46
C PRO A 10 8.23 -5.04 -22.38
N VAL A 11 7.78 -3.92 -21.81
CA VAL A 11 8.00 -2.56 -22.27
C VAL A 11 8.44 -1.83 -21.01
N VAL A 12 9.60 -1.18 -21.08
CA VAL A 12 10.17 -0.44 -19.96
C VAL A 12 9.31 0.80 -19.75
N VAL A 13 8.36 0.74 -18.81
CA VAL A 13 7.68 1.95 -18.34
C VAL A 13 8.63 2.64 -17.37
N LEU A 14 9.25 3.72 -17.82
CA LEU A 14 10.18 4.49 -17.02
C LEU A 14 9.41 5.47 -16.14
N PHE A 15 9.56 5.33 -14.82
CA PHE A 15 9.00 6.24 -13.83
C PHE A 15 10.08 7.19 -13.35
N LEU A 16 9.83 8.49 -13.47
CA LEU A 16 10.69 9.52 -12.89
C LEU A 16 10.04 10.01 -11.60
N CYS A 17 10.63 9.66 -10.45
CA CYS A 17 10.21 10.09 -9.13
C CYS A 17 11.33 10.88 -8.44
N ILE A 18 10.97 11.90 -7.66
CA ILE A 18 11.92 12.62 -6.81
C ILE A 18 12.02 11.87 -5.48
N SER A 19 13.16 11.23 -5.23
CA SER A 19 13.50 10.63 -3.93
C SER A 19 14.24 11.65 -3.08
N ILE A 20 13.77 11.89 -1.85
CA ILE A 20 14.54 12.64 -0.85
C ILE A 20 15.20 11.61 0.07
N PRO A 21 16.55 11.57 0.14
CA PRO A 21 17.23 10.62 1.01
C PRO A 21 16.96 10.99 2.47
N LEU A 22 16.39 10.06 3.23
CA LEU A 22 16.44 10.05 4.68
C LEU A 22 17.68 9.25 5.08
N SER A 23 18.66 9.89 5.70
CA SER A 23 19.84 9.23 6.24
C SER A 23 19.43 8.31 7.41
N GLY A 24 19.74 7.02 7.32
CA GLY A 24 19.64 6.08 8.45
C GLY A 24 20.36 4.77 8.16
N GLN A 25 21.41 4.48 8.93
CA GLN A 25 22.22 3.26 8.86
C GLN A 25 21.42 2.01 9.25
N ASP A 26 21.71 0.92 8.55
CA ASP A 26 21.23 -0.43 8.83
C ASP A 26 21.75 -0.95 10.18
N ASN A 27 20.86 -1.00 11.16
CA ASN A 27 20.91 -1.93 12.29
C ASN A 27 19.46 -2.34 12.57
N VAL A 28 19.10 -3.59 12.28
CA VAL A 28 17.78 -4.15 12.63
C VAL A 28 17.72 -4.35 14.14
N HIS A 29 17.55 -3.25 14.88
CA HIS A 29 17.21 -3.30 16.30
C HIS A 29 15.75 -3.78 16.42
N LYS A 30 15.57 -5.00 16.92
CA LYS A 30 14.27 -5.60 17.29
C LYS A 30 13.68 -4.92 18.55
N ASN A 31 13.39 -3.62 18.48
CA ASN A 31 12.59 -2.95 19.52
C ASN A 31 11.12 -2.91 19.04
N GLY A 32 10.41 -4.02 19.25
CA GLY A 32 8.99 -4.12 18.90
C GLY A 32 8.43 -5.50 19.22
N SER A 33 7.11 -5.57 19.42
CA SER A 33 6.41 -6.85 19.54
C SER A 33 6.21 -7.46 18.15
N GLU A 34 6.11 -8.78 18.07
CA GLU A 34 6.00 -9.49 16.80
C GLU A 34 4.81 -10.46 16.74
N ILE A 35 4.28 -10.66 15.55
CA ILE A 35 3.32 -11.72 15.21
C ILE A 35 3.74 -12.36 13.88
N THR A 36 3.49 -13.66 13.72
CA THR A 36 3.83 -14.39 12.49
C THR A 36 2.58 -14.99 11.86
N PHE A 37 2.43 -14.79 10.56
CA PHE A 37 1.40 -15.42 9.74
C PHE A 37 2.03 -16.38 8.73
N LEU A 38 1.49 -17.61 8.63
CA LEU A 38 1.62 -18.38 7.40
C LEU A 38 0.56 -17.86 6.42
N ILE A 39 0.98 -17.22 5.34
CA ILE A 39 0.05 -16.54 4.43
C ILE A 39 -0.72 -17.57 3.61
N SER A 40 -2.02 -17.64 3.86
CA SER A 40 -2.95 -18.53 3.13
C SER A 40 -4.05 -17.76 2.41
N LYS A 41 -4.29 -16.52 2.83
CA LYS A 41 -5.34 -15.64 2.31
C LYS A 41 -4.79 -14.51 1.47
N ARG A 42 -5.69 -13.80 0.77
CA ARG A 42 -5.31 -12.67 -0.09
C ARG A 42 -4.93 -11.42 0.70
N TYR A 43 -5.64 -11.08 1.75
CA TYR A 43 -5.50 -9.81 2.46
C TYR A 43 -5.09 -10.02 3.91
N LEU A 44 -4.32 -9.06 4.42
CA LEU A 44 -4.32 -8.74 5.84
C LEU A 44 -5.23 -7.53 6.07
N ASN A 45 -6.07 -7.60 7.08
CA ASN A 45 -6.92 -6.50 7.54
C ASN A 45 -6.35 -5.90 8.83
N PHE A 46 -6.21 -4.58 8.86
CA PHE A 46 -5.63 -3.83 9.97
C PHE A 46 -6.66 -2.88 10.59
N PRO A 47 -6.87 -2.96 11.91
CA PRO A 47 -7.72 -2.01 12.62
C PRO A 47 -6.96 -0.71 12.90
N VAL A 48 -7.57 0.44 12.62
CA VAL A 48 -6.93 1.75 12.77
C VAL A 48 -7.77 2.65 13.66
N SER A 49 -7.13 3.39 14.57
CA SER A 49 -7.78 4.39 15.41
C SER A 49 -6.96 5.67 15.50
N GLN A 50 -7.60 6.81 15.25
CA GLN A 50 -6.98 8.14 15.37
C GLN A 50 -6.71 8.56 16.82
N LYS A 51 -7.18 7.76 17.79
CA LYS A 51 -6.84 7.92 19.22
C LYS A 51 -5.43 7.43 19.52
N GLU A 52 -4.83 6.63 18.63
CA GLU A 52 -3.49 6.07 18.80
C GLU A 52 -2.43 6.92 18.12
N ASN A 53 -1.19 6.84 18.63
CA ASN A 53 -0.04 7.42 17.95
C ASN A 53 0.44 6.51 16.82
N ARG A 54 1.02 7.11 15.78
CA ARG A 54 1.72 6.35 14.74
C ARG A 54 2.90 5.62 15.35
N ALA A 55 3.01 4.33 15.05
CA ALA A 55 4.19 3.55 15.37
C ALA A 55 4.63 2.73 14.15
N LYS A 56 5.90 2.33 14.16
CA LYS A 56 6.53 1.65 13.03
C LYS A 56 6.06 0.20 12.97
N MET A 57 5.73 -0.25 11.77
CA MET A 57 5.44 -1.63 11.43
C MET A 57 6.36 -2.09 10.31
N CYS A 58 6.97 -3.27 10.45
CA CYS A 58 7.80 -3.87 9.41
C CYS A 58 7.28 -5.24 9.01
N PHE A 59 7.33 -5.54 7.71
CA PHE A 59 7.06 -6.86 7.16
C PHE A 59 8.37 -7.55 6.81
N ILE A 60 8.56 -8.75 7.35
CA ILE A 60 9.76 -9.55 7.17
C ILE A 60 9.36 -10.90 6.57
N VAL A 61 9.89 -11.25 5.40
CA VAL A 61 9.62 -12.51 4.70
C VAL A 61 10.96 -13.16 4.37
N GLY A 62 11.14 -14.42 4.79
CA GLY A 62 12.41 -15.14 4.56
C GLY A 62 13.63 -14.46 5.19
N GLY A 63 13.44 -13.74 6.29
CA GLY A 63 14.51 -13.01 7.01
C GLY A 63 14.86 -11.65 6.41
N LYS A 64 14.25 -11.25 5.27
CA LYS A 64 14.44 -9.95 4.64
C LYS A 64 13.28 -9.00 4.98
N GLN A 65 13.60 -7.75 5.34
CA GLN A 65 12.60 -6.69 5.44
C GLN A 65 12.08 -6.35 4.03
N GLU A 66 10.81 -6.62 3.78
CA GLU A 66 10.14 -6.35 2.49
C GLU A 66 9.44 -4.99 2.49
N MET A 67 9.02 -4.50 3.67
CA MET A 67 8.33 -3.22 3.79
C MET A 67 8.49 -2.65 5.21
N GLU A 68 8.53 -1.33 5.29
CA GLU A 68 8.42 -0.56 6.52
C GLU A 68 7.41 0.58 6.30
N PHE A 69 6.53 0.79 7.27
CA PHE A 69 5.55 1.89 7.27
C PHE A 69 5.19 2.26 8.71
N VAL A 70 4.47 3.37 8.88
CA VAL A 70 3.88 3.73 10.18
C VAL A 70 2.36 3.63 10.12
N ILE A 71 1.77 3.19 11.23
CA ILE A 71 0.31 3.00 11.35
C ILE A 71 -0.15 3.30 12.79
N ARG A 72 -1.36 3.85 12.93
CA ARG A 72 -2.08 3.99 14.21
C ARG A 72 -2.90 2.73 14.52
N LEU A 73 -2.22 1.59 14.73
CA LEU A 73 -2.86 0.30 14.94
C LEU A 73 -3.73 0.33 16.21
N ALA A 74 -5.02 0.00 16.08
CA ALA A 74 -5.96 0.08 17.19
C ALA A 74 -5.80 -1.13 18.14
N PRO A 75 -5.57 -0.92 19.45
CA PRO A 75 -5.55 -2.01 20.44
C PRO A 75 -6.95 -2.48 20.86
N SER A 76 -7.97 -1.69 20.54
CA SER A 76 -9.39 -1.92 20.89
C SER A 76 -10.29 -1.57 19.70
N GLU A 77 -11.52 -1.14 19.94
CA GLU A 77 -12.49 -0.79 18.89
C GLU A 77 -11.89 0.21 17.88
N PRO A 78 -11.77 -0.16 16.59
CA PRO A 78 -11.19 0.71 15.57
C PRO A 78 -12.18 1.77 15.09
N ASP A 79 -11.64 2.88 14.60
CA ASP A 79 -12.42 3.89 13.88
C ASP A 79 -12.74 3.42 12.45
N TYR A 80 -11.81 2.68 11.84
CA TYR A 80 -11.95 2.11 10.49
C TYR A 80 -10.93 0.98 10.28
N TRP A 81 -11.10 0.27 9.15
CA TRP A 81 -10.20 -0.79 8.72
C TRP A 81 -9.50 -0.42 7.42
N VAL A 82 -8.22 -0.78 7.33
CA VAL A 82 -7.44 -0.77 6.09
C VAL A 82 -6.98 -2.19 5.79
N PHE A 83 -6.42 -2.42 4.60
CA PHE A 83 -5.99 -3.74 4.17
C PHE A 83 -4.72 -3.68 3.35
N TYR A 84 -4.04 -4.81 3.21
CA TYR A 84 -2.90 -4.97 2.32
C TYR A 84 -2.97 -6.31 1.59
N ASP A 85 -2.75 -6.31 0.26
CA ASP A 85 -2.72 -7.53 -0.56
C ASP A 85 -1.38 -8.25 -0.35
N VAL A 86 -1.44 -9.41 0.29
CA VAL A 86 -0.29 -10.27 0.61
C VAL A 86 -0.19 -11.48 -0.33
N SER A 87 -0.89 -11.46 -1.47
CA SER A 87 -0.91 -12.61 -2.40
C SER A 87 0.48 -13.03 -2.88
N SER A 88 1.41 -12.08 -3.03
CA SER A 88 2.81 -12.35 -3.41
C SER A 88 3.60 -13.16 -2.37
N TYR A 89 3.09 -13.23 -1.14
CA TYR A 89 3.67 -13.99 -0.02
C TYR A 89 2.95 -15.30 0.27
N ARG A 90 1.95 -15.70 -0.54
CA ARG A 90 1.19 -16.94 -0.32
C ARG A 90 2.12 -18.16 -0.15
N GLY A 91 1.86 -18.95 0.88
CA GLY A 91 2.67 -20.11 1.27
C GLY A 91 3.94 -19.77 2.05
N LYS A 92 4.27 -18.49 2.27
CA LYS A 92 5.45 -18.05 3.03
C LYS A 92 5.04 -17.61 4.45
N LYS A 93 6.02 -17.65 5.36
CA LYS A 93 5.90 -17.00 6.66
C LYS A 93 6.18 -15.51 6.51
N LEU A 94 5.22 -14.70 6.92
CA LEU A 94 5.33 -13.26 7.08
C LEU A 94 5.40 -12.94 8.56
N VAL A 95 6.52 -12.37 9.00
CA VAL A 95 6.69 -11.84 10.35
C VAL A 95 6.38 -10.35 10.30
N ILE A 96 5.52 -9.89 11.21
CA ILE A 96 5.17 -8.48 11.39
C ILE A 96 5.73 -8.03 12.71
N THR A 97 6.59 -7.02 12.71
CA THR A 97 7.04 -6.35 13.92
C THR A 97 6.31 -5.02 14.06
N TYR A 98 6.02 -4.60 15.29
CA TYR A 98 5.36 -3.33 15.59
C TYR A 98 5.93 -2.69 16.85
N SER A 99 6.31 -1.42 16.75
CA SER A 99 6.94 -0.68 17.86
C SER A 99 5.93 0.03 18.78
N GLY A 100 4.64 -0.07 18.49
CA GLY A 100 3.56 0.55 19.28
C GLY A 100 2.99 -0.40 20.33
N LYS A 101 1.73 -0.15 20.70
CA LYS A 101 0.97 -0.97 21.65
C LYS A 101 0.77 -2.40 21.09
N PRO A 102 1.27 -3.46 21.75
CA PRO A 102 1.25 -4.83 21.22
C PRO A 102 -0.15 -5.42 21.09
N GLU A 103 -1.12 -4.95 21.86
CA GLU A 103 -2.49 -5.47 21.86
C GLU A 103 -3.13 -5.41 20.46
N GLY A 104 -2.80 -4.38 19.67
CA GLY A 104 -3.28 -4.22 18.31
C GLY A 104 -2.80 -5.30 17.34
N LEU A 105 -1.62 -5.92 17.58
CA LEU A 105 -1.10 -6.99 16.71
C LEU A 105 -2.05 -8.18 16.68
N SER A 106 -2.64 -8.52 17.83
CA SER A 106 -3.59 -9.64 17.96
C SER A 106 -4.90 -9.43 17.18
N LYS A 107 -5.18 -8.19 16.75
CA LYS A 107 -6.38 -7.81 16.01
C LYS A 107 -6.18 -7.83 14.49
N ILE A 108 -4.94 -7.97 14.02
CA ILE A 108 -4.64 -8.18 12.60
C ILE A 108 -5.06 -9.59 12.23
N TYR A 109 -5.75 -9.75 11.09
CA TYR A 109 -6.16 -11.06 10.62
C TYR A 109 -6.08 -11.18 9.10
N GLN A 110 -5.96 -12.42 8.61
CA GLN A 110 -5.96 -12.72 7.18
C GLN A 110 -7.37 -13.08 6.69
N ASP A 111 -7.75 -12.62 5.51
CA ASP A 111 -9.03 -12.97 4.86
C ASP A 111 -8.91 -12.85 3.34
N ASP A 112 -9.79 -13.51 2.59
CA ASP A 112 -9.92 -13.30 1.13
C ASP A 112 -10.79 -12.06 0.83
N VAL A 113 -11.42 -11.48 1.86
CA VAL A 113 -12.29 -10.31 1.78
C VAL A 113 -11.74 -9.13 2.59
N ILE A 114 -11.90 -7.91 2.07
CA ILE A 114 -11.58 -6.67 2.78
C ILE A 114 -12.65 -6.41 3.84
N ASN A 115 -12.25 -6.05 5.06
CA ASN A 115 -13.19 -5.66 6.10
C ASN A 115 -14.07 -4.46 5.67
N GLY A 116 -15.39 -4.59 5.84
CA GLY A 116 -16.36 -3.58 5.44
C GLY A 116 -16.50 -3.42 3.92
N SER A 117 -16.25 -4.49 3.15
CA SER A 117 -16.38 -4.49 1.69
C SER A 117 -17.84 -4.43 1.21
N ASP A 118 -18.79 -4.80 2.05
CA ASP A 118 -20.24 -4.73 1.83
C ASP A 118 -20.76 -3.28 1.67
N SER A 119 -20.11 -2.33 2.33
CA SER A 119 -20.41 -0.90 2.22
C SER A 119 -19.41 -0.11 1.36
N LEU A 120 -18.44 -0.78 0.75
CA LEU A 120 -17.39 -0.11 -0.02
C LEU A 120 -17.99 0.62 -1.22
N TYR A 121 -17.60 1.88 -1.39
CA TYR A 121 -18.15 2.83 -2.37
C TYR A 121 -19.60 3.29 -2.13
N ARG A 122 -20.25 2.80 -1.07
CA ARG A 122 -21.61 3.21 -0.65
C ARG A 122 -21.58 4.14 0.57
N GLU A 123 -20.40 4.63 0.96
CA GLU A 123 -20.28 5.56 2.07
C GLU A 123 -20.94 6.90 1.73
N SER A 124 -21.61 7.54 2.69
CA SER A 124 -22.45 8.73 2.46
C SER A 124 -21.72 9.92 1.82
N LYS A 125 -20.40 10.02 2.03
CA LYS A 125 -19.54 11.09 1.49
C LYS A 125 -18.65 10.62 0.34
N ARG A 126 -18.83 9.40 -0.16
CA ARG A 126 -18.01 8.85 -1.24
C ARG A 126 -18.45 9.43 -2.59
N PRO A 127 -17.54 10.04 -3.39
CA PRO A 127 -17.85 10.42 -4.76
C PRO A 127 -18.30 9.21 -5.58
N GLN A 128 -19.40 9.36 -6.34
CA GLN A 128 -19.98 8.26 -7.11
C GLN A 128 -19.48 8.21 -8.57
N ILE A 129 -18.96 9.33 -9.09
CA ILE A 129 -18.49 9.45 -10.49
C ILE A 129 -17.02 9.89 -10.61
N HIS A 130 -16.35 10.16 -9.49
CA HIS A 130 -14.93 10.46 -9.46
C HIS A 130 -14.19 9.27 -8.85
N PHE A 131 -13.00 8.99 -9.35
CA PHE A 131 -12.14 7.97 -8.76
C PHE A 131 -11.82 8.30 -7.29
N SER A 132 -11.84 7.28 -6.45
CA SER A 132 -11.25 7.30 -5.12
C SER A 132 -10.75 5.89 -4.77
N PRO A 133 -9.64 5.78 -4.02
CA PRO A 133 -9.11 4.48 -3.62
C PRO A 133 -10.08 3.75 -2.69
N ARG A 134 -10.07 2.42 -2.69
CA ARG A 134 -10.91 1.58 -1.83
C ARG A 134 -10.79 2.02 -0.37
N ARG A 135 -9.57 2.20 0.14
CA ARG A 135 -9.27 2.67 1.50
C ARG A 135 -8.08 3.61 1.47
N GLY A 136 -7.85 4.32 2.58
CA GLY A 136 -6.66 5.14 2.77
C GLY A 136 -6.81 6.57 2.26
N TRP A 137 -5.67 7.20 1.99
CA TRP A 137 -5.56 8.58 1.56
C TRP A 137 -4.95 8.65 0.15
N ASN A 138 -5.41 9.59 -0.67
CA ASN A 138 -4.78 9.89 -1.95
C ASN A 138 -4.77 11.40 -2.21
N ASN A 139 -3.85 11.84 -3.07
CA ASN A 139 -3.79 13.19 -3.62
C ASN A 139 -3.45 13.14 -5.12
N ASP A 140 -2.28 13.63 -5.52
CA ASP A 140 -1.88 13.90 -6.89
C ASP A 140 -2.06 12.68 -7.79
N PRO A 141 -2.69 12.83 -8.97
CA PRO A 141 -2.58 11.83 -10.02
C PRO A 141 -1.13 11.76 -10.50
N ASN A 142 -0.65 10.55 -10.75
CA ASN A 142 0.72 10.27 -11.16
C ASN A 142 0.71 9.34 -12.38
N GLY A 143 1.80 9.33 -13.14
CA GLY A 143 2.04 8.31 -14.17
C GLY A 143 0.91 8.10 -15.19
N LEU A 144 0.10 9.13 -15.47
CA LEU A 144 -1.07 9.00 -16.33
C LEU A 144 -0.65 8.61 -17.76
N VAL A 145 -1.12 7.45 -18.23
CA VAL A 145 -0.71 6.94 -19.55
C VAL A 145 -1.78 6.04 -20.15
N TYR A 146 -1.92 6.07 -21.47
CA TYR A 146 -2.72 5.08 -22.20
C TYR A 146 -1.79 4.06 -22.85
N TYR A 147 -2.02 2.78 -22.56
CA TYR A 147 -1.17 1.69 -23.00
C TYR A 147 -1.98 0.41 -23.18
N ASP A 148 -1.75 -0.31 -24.28
CA ASP A 148 -2.36 -1.62 -24.58
C ASP A 148 -3.88 -1.69 -24.40
N GLY A 149 -4.58 -0.63 -24.84
CA GLY A 149 -6.04 -0.57 -24.76
C GLY A 149 -6.62 -0.08 -23.43
N GLU A 150 -5.78 0.31 -22.47
CA GLU A 150 -6.19 0.74 -21.13
C GLU A 150 -5.60 2.10 -20.75
N TYR A 151 -6.41 2.92 -20.08
CA TYR A 151 -5.96 4.09 -19.33
C TYR A 151 -5.42 3.64 -17.99
N HIS A 152 -4.17 3.96 -17.71
CA HIS A 152 -3.51 3.75 -16.43
C HIS A 152 -3.47 5.06 -15.67
N MET A 153 -4.01 5.04 -14.46
CA MET A 153 -3.88 6.12 -13.50
C MET A 153 -3.12 5.61 -12.30
N PHE A 154 -1.94 6.16 -12.06
CA PHE A 154 -1.29 6.07 -10.76
C PHE A 154 -1.70 7.28 -9.94
N PHE A 155 -1.51 7.21 -8.64
CA PHE A 155 -1.82 8.31 -7.75
C PHE A 155 -1.01 8.17 -6.47
N GLN A 156 -0.61 9.31 -5.91
CA GLN A 156 -0.02 9.31 -4.57
C GLN A 156 -1.00 8.73 -3.57
N HIS A 157 -0.50 7.84 -2.71
CA HIS A 157 -1.34 7.00 -1.89
C HIS A 157 -0.71 6.66 -0.54
N ASN A 158 -1.51 6.72 0.52
CA ASN A 158 -1.26 6.04 1.78
C ASN A 158 -2.28 4.90 1.94
N PRO A 159 -1.88 3.62 1.78
CA PRO A 159 -2.80 2.50 1.91
C PRO A 159 -3.15 2.17 3.37
N PHE A 160 -2.40 2.73 4.34
CA PHE A 160 -2.48 2.32 5.75
C PHE A 160 -3.24 3.31 6.64
N GLU A 161 -3.50 4.54 6.19
CA GLU A 161 -4.27 5.53 6.94
C GLU A 161 -4.99 6.52 6.02
N ARG A 162 -5.93 7.28 6.60
CA ARG A 162 -6.67 8.36 5.92
C ARG A 162 -5.97 9.72 5.91
N GLU A 163 -4.70 9.78 6.30
CA GLU A 163 -3.89 11.00 6.39
C GLU A 163 -2.59 10.86 5.59
N TRP A 164 -1.96 11.99 5.27
CA TRP A 164 -0.65 12.04 4.61
C TRP A 164 0.41 11.31 5.44
N GLN A 165 0.99 10.23 4.88
CA GLN A 165 2.19 9.48 5.32
C GLN A 165 2.39 8.27 4.37
N ASN A 166 3.49 7.51 4.48
CA ASN A 166 3.71 6.24 3.75
C ASN A 166 3.53 6.38 2.22
N MET A 167 4.07 7.47 1.64
CA MET A 167 3.85 7.81 0.22
C MET A 167 4.22 6.66 -0.71
N SER A 168 3.22 6.18 -1.42
CA SER A 168 3.26 5.07 -2.37
C SER A 168 2.50 5.47 -3.63
N TRP A 169 2.66 4.72 -4.71
CA TRP A 169 1.82 4.91 -5.90
C TRP A 169 0.74 3.83 -5.94
N GLY A 170 -0.50 4.23 -5.69
CA GLY A 170 -1.66 3.42 -6.04
C GLY A 170 -1.81 3.30 -7.56
N HIS A 171 -2.59 2.33 -8.01
CA HIS A 171 -2.78 2.07 -9.44
C HIS A 171 -4.22 1.65 -9.73
N ALA A 172 -4.84 2.31 -10.71
CA ALA A 172 -6.10 1.91 -11.28
C ALA A 172 -6.03 1.93 -12.81
N VAL A 173 -6.81 1.03 -13.43
CA VAL A 173 -6.96 0.98 -14.89
C VAL A 173 -8.41 1.16 -15.29
N SER A 174 -8.64 1.73 -16.47
CA SER A 174 -9.96 1.93 -17.06
C SER A 174 -9.88 1.81 -18.58
N ARG A 175 -10.99 1.45 -19.22
CA ARG A 175 -11.11 1.48 -20.70
C ARG A 175 -11.94 2.66 -21.21
N ASP A 176 -12.59 3.40 -20.32
CA ASP A 176 -13.54 4.45 -20.65
C ASP A 176 -13.44 5.71 -19.77
N LEU A 177 -12.44 5.78 -18.88
CA LEU A 177 -12.20 6.84 -17.90
C LEU A 177 -13.29 7.03 -16.84
N VAL A 178 -14.33 6.20 -16.84
CA VAL A 178 -15.45 6.25 -15.91
C VAL A 178 -15.42 5.07 -14.95
N HIS A 179 -15.26 3.86 -15.49
CA HIS A 179 -15.23 2.62 -14.72
C HIS A 179 -13.78 2.22 -14.45
N TRP A 180 -13.39 2.34 -13.19
CA TRP A 180 -12.01 2.07 -12.75
C TRP A 180 -11.91 0.74 -12.01
N LYS A 181 -10.91 -0.05 -12.37
CA LYS A 181 -10.48 -1.23 -11.62
C LYS A 181 -9.21 -0.89 -10.86
N GLU A 182 -9.30 -0.82 -9.54
CA GLU A 182 -8.13 -0.63 -8.69
C GLU A 182 -7.28 -1.91 -8.61
N LEU A 183 -6.00 -1.78 -8.92
CA LEU A 183 -4.98 -2.82 -8.88
C LEU A 183 -4.17 -2.73 -7.57
N PRO A 184 -3.29 -3.70 -7.27
CA PRO A 184 -2.37 -3.57 -6.14
C PRO A 184 -1.50 -2.32 -6.24
N VAL A 185 -1.05 -1.81 -5.09
CA VAL A 185 -0.09 -0.68 -5.02
C VAL A 185 1.12 -0.98 -5.90
N ALA A 186 1.45 -0.06 -6.81
CA ALA A 186 2.45 -0.27 -7.84
C ALA A 186 3.87 0.01 -7.36
N LEU A 187 4.05 1.09 -6.60
CA LEU A 187 5.33 1.49 -6.01
C LEU A 187 5.17 1.70 -4.51
N VAL A 188 6.04 1.08 -3.72
CA VAL A 188 6.11 1.23 -2.27
C VAL A 188 7.50 1.73 -1.89
N PRO A 189 7.65 2.57 -0.84
CA PRO A 189 8.96 3.01 -0.37
C PRO A 189 9.92 1.85 -0.14
N ASP A 190 11.17 2.06 -0.53
CA ASP A 190 12.28 1.18 -0.20
C ASP A 190 13.32 1.95 0.64
N SER A 191 14.53 1.40 0.78
CA SER A 191 15.61 2.05 1.53
C SER A 191 16.05 3.40 0.96
N LEU A 192 15.62 3.77 -0.26
CA LEU A 192 15.90 5.07 -0.86
C LEU A 192 14.95 6.18 -0.39
N GLY A 193 13.91 5.82 0.38
CA GLY A 193 13.01 6.77 1.04
C GLY A 193 11.65 6.91 0.37
N ALA A 194 11.02 8.06 0.60
CA ALA A 194 9.65 8.33 0.16
C ALA A 194 9.56 8.45 -1.37
N ILE A 195 8.47 7.92 -1.93
CA ILE A 195 8.20 7.96 -3.37
C ILE A 195 7.19 9.06 -3.65
N PHE A 196 7.68 10.24 -4.06
CA PHE A 196 6.85 11.39 -4.38
C PHE A 196 6.27 11.34 -5.81
N SER A 197 5.47 12.35 -6.14
CA SER A 197 4.77 12.47 -7.42
C SER A 197 5.74 12.39 -8.61
N GLY A 198 5.21 11.96 -9.74
CA GLY A 198 5.99 11.76 -10.94
C GLY A 198 5.14 11.41 -12.15
N THR A 199 5.81 11.19 -13.26
CA THR A 199 5.21 10.91 -14.57
C THR A 199 5.67 9.56 -15.11
N ALA A 200 4.95 9.08 -16.11
CA ALA A 200 5.27 7.89 -16.87
C ALA A 200 5.20 8.24 -18.35
N VAL A 201 6.09 7.66 -19.13
CA VAL A 201 6.09 7.76 -20.59
C VAL A 201 6.24 6.36 -21.16
N ILE A 202 5.57 6.09 -22.29
CA ILE A 202 5.82 4.86 -23.03
C ILE A 202 6.99 5.09 -23.95
N ASP A 203 8.06 4.35 -23.71
CA ASP A 203 9.20 4.30 -24.61
C ASP A 203 9.09 3.06 -25.51
N TYR A 204 8.82 3.28 -26.79
CA TYR A 204 8.69 2.21 -27.77
C TYR A 204 10.04 1.76 -28.36
N LYS A 205 11.15 2.42 -28.00
CA LYS A 205 12.42 2.28 -28.73
C LYS A 205 13.64 1.93 -27.86
N ASN A 206 13.47 1.62 -26.58
CA ASN A 206 14.54 1.18 -25.68
C ASN A 206 14.25 -0.20 -25.07
#